data_AF-A0A372RHU9-F1
#
_entry.id   AF-A0A372RHU9-F1
#
_cell.length_a   1.000
_cell.length_b   1.000
_cell.length_c   1.000
_cell.angle_alpha   90.00
_cell.angle_beta   90.00
_cell.angle_gamma   90.00
#
_symmetry.space_group_name_H-M   'P 1'
#
loop_
_entity.id
_entity.type
_entity.pdbx_description
1 polymer ?
#
loop_
_entity_poly.entity_id
_entity_poly.type
_entity_poly.pdbx_seq_one_letter_code
_entity_poly.pdbx_strand_id
1 'polypeptide(L)'
;MEQHDILFQNGDPSKRSAIQKFISTLKSKKLKESMPIKELLQPLIQQFKLNYGLFLDGCIIKPGKQAVLNEDGKVNISLYDDQPFVYTSINDSNSRVNLLSFNSYDNDVELDKSLRPLDVCINFPVAEITFTADLSESFLSFMNDDEGKLYEMYGHLFPRKILIGGKLFIDGLESVNSTQIDIFNSYLTWVYNSAKYEKKIPFNNLSALNFSPKITTIDGKDLDSHERLTDWMNNLYQNDAVKIISYNNLVPTS
;
A
#
# COMPACT_ATOMS: atom_id res chain seq x y z
N MET A 1 13.43 -28.52 31.62
CA MET A 1 11.97 -28.59 31.42
C MET A 1 11.41 -27.32 32.02
N GLU A 2 11.21 -26.29 31.20
CA GLU A 2 10.23 -25.22 31.39
C GLU A 2 10.22 -24.41 30.09
N GLN A 3 9.16 -24.64 29.31
CA GLN A 3 8.77 -23.88 28.14
C GLN A 3 8.16 -22.57 28.63
N HIS A 4 8.75 -21.43 28.29
CA HIS A 4 8.06 -20.16 28.38
C HIS A 4 7.19 -20.01 27.13
N ASP A 5 5.90 -20.29 27.29
CA ASP A 5 4.87 -19.87 26.35
C ASP A 5 4.82 -18.34 26.32
N ILE A 6 5.26 -17.75 25.21
CA ILE A 6 5.00 -16.35 24.90
C ILE A 6 3.53 -16.27 24.45
N LEU A 7 2.64 -15.99 25.40
CA LEU A 7 1.28 -15.57 25.08
C LEU A 7 1.36 -14.23 24.33
N PHE A 8 1.08 -14.25 23.03
CA PHE A 8 0.75 -13.05 22.27
C PHE A 8 -0.53 -12.45 22.88
N GLN A 9 -0.38 -11.39 23.66
CA GLN A 9 -1.51 -10.63 24.17
C GLN A 9 -2.23 -9.99 22.99
N ASN A 10 -3.50 -10.35 22.82
CA ASN A 10 -4.47 -9.57 22.04
C ASN A 10 -4.40 -8.12 22.54
N GLY A 11 -3.92 -7.22 21.68
CA GLY A 11 -3.79 -5.80 21.99
C GLY A 11 -5.11 -5.19 22.46
N ASP A 12 -5.01 -4.30 23.44
CA ASP A 12 -6.11 -3.53 24.03
C ASP A 12 -7.07 -2.96 22.96
N PRO A 13 -8.37 -3.33 22.96
CA PRO A 13 -9.36 -2.85 22.01
C PRO A 13 -9.47 -1.32 21.92
N SER A 14 -9.09 -0.60 22.98
CA SER A 14 -9.15 0.86 23.03
C SER A 14 -8.09 1.55 22.17
N LYS A 15 -6.99 0.87 21.84
CA LYS A 15 -5.82 1.43 21.11
C LYS A 15 -5.83 1.19 19.59
N ARG A 16 -6.88 0.57 19.07
CA ARG A 16 -7.01 0.20 17.66
C ARG A 16 -7.17 1.42 16.76
N SER A 17 -6.46 1.46 15.62
CA SER A 17 -6.65 2.52 14.61
C SER A 17 -8.08 2.49 14.04
N ALA A 18 -8.54 3.61 13.47
CA ALA A 18 -9.86 3.66 12.81
C ALA A 18 -9.97 2.61 11.69
N ILE A 19 -8.86 2.36 10.99
CA ILE A 19 -8.74 1.32 9.95
C ILE A 19 -9.01 -0.06 10.54
N GLN A 20 -8.37 -0.40 11.66
CA GLN A 20 -8.55 -1.69 12.30
C GLN A 20 -9.96 -1.89 12.80
N LYS A 21 -10.52 -0.87 13.46
CA LYS A 21 -11.90 -0.90 13.95
C LYS A 21 -12.85 -1.14 12.78
N PHE A 22 -12.62 -0.48 11.64
CA PHE A 22 -13.41 -0.69 10.43
C PHE A 22 -13.21 -2.09 9.82
N ILE A 23 -11.97 -2.53 9.57
CA ILE A 23 -11.65 -3.85 8.99
C ILE A 23 -12.14 -4.98 9.90
N SER A 24 -11.95 -4.88 11.22
CA SER A 24 -12.46 -5.88 12.17
C SER A 24 -13.98 -5.90 12.24
N THR A 25 -14.64 -4.75 12.11
CA THR A 25 -16.11 -4.68 12.00
C THR A 25 -16.60 -5.33 10.71
N LEU A 26 -15.91 -5.10 9.58
CA LEU A 26 -16.19 -5.79 8.31
C LEU A 26 -16.01 -7.31 8.44
N LYS A 27 -14.86 -7.76 8.96
CA LYS A 27 -14.55 -9.19 9.16
C LYS A 27 -15.59 -9.87 10.06
N SER A 28 -16.04 -9.19 11.12
CA SER A 28 -17.02 -9.73 12.08
C SER A 28 -18.48 -9.62 11.61
N LYS A 29 -18.75 -9.01 10.45
CA LYS A 29 -20.11 -8.72 9.92
C LYS A 29 -21.01 -7.94 10.91
N LYS A 30 -20.45 -7.32 11.95
CA LYS A 30 -21.17 -6.58 13.00
C LYS A 30 -21.45 -5.13 12.61
N LEU A 31 -21.87 -4.87 11.37
CA LEU A 31 -22.11 -3.50 10.90
C LEU A 31 -23.38 -2.85 11.49
N LYS A 32 -24.19 -3.60 12.25
CA LYS A 32 -25.57 -3.19 12.54
C LYS A 32 -25.80 -2.34 13.79
N GLU A 33 -24.91 -2.27 14.80
CA GLU A 33 -25.43 -1.89 16.14
C GLU A 33 -24.65 -0.94 17.07
N SER A 34 -23.48 -0.35 16.78
CA SER A 34 -22.86 0.45 17.87
C SER A 34 -22.02 1.69 17.56
N MET A 35 -21.92 2.17 16.32
CA MET A 35 -21.22 3.43 16.04
C MET A 35 -21.75 4.08 14.76
N PRO A 36 -21.90 5.42 14.68
CA PRO A 36 -22.19 6.07 13.42
C PRO A 36 -21.06 5.74 12.44
N ILE A 37 -21.37 5.01 11.36
CA ILE A 37 -20.41 4.58 10.33
C ILE A 37 -19.58 5.78 9.81
N LYS A 38 -20.17 6.98 9.81
CA LYS A 38 -19.52 8.24 9.42
C LYS A 38 -18.33 8.61 10.32
N GLU A 39 -18.45 8.48 11.65
CA GLU A 39 -17.38 8.79 12.60
C GLU A 39 -16.19 7.84 12.49
N LEU A 40 -16.44 6.59 12.06
CA LEU A 40 -15.41 5.58 11.86
C LEU A 40 -14.65 5.78 10.54
N LEU A 41 -15.30 6.37 9.53
CA LEU A 41 -14.77 6.54 8.18
C LEU A 41 -14.05 7.88 7.95
N GLN A 42 -14.44 8.94 8.67
CA GLN A 42 -13.84 10.27 8.50
C GLN A 42 -12.31 10.29 8.71
N PRO A 43 -11.74 9.58 9.71
CA PRO A 43 -10.29 9.49 9.85
C PRO A 43 -9.58 8.85 8.65
N LEU A 44 -10.25 7.95 7.90
CA LEU A 44 -9.69 7.31 6.71
C LEU A 44 -9.58 8.30 5.54
N ILE A 45 -10.61 9.14 5.36
CA ILE A 45 -10.61 10.19 4.34
C ILE A 45 -9.40 11.11 4.55
N GLN A 46 -9.17 11.53 5.79
CA GLN A 46 -8.06 12.41 6.14
C GLN A 46 -6.70 11.71 6.06
N GLN A 47 -6.58 10.50 6.62
CA GLN A 47 -5.33 9.74 6.65
C GLN A 47 -4.80 9.44 5.24
N PHE A 48 -5.69 9.06 4.32
CA PHE A 48 -5.32 8.72 2.94
C PHE A 48 -5.57 9.84 1.94
N LYS A 49 -6.09 10.99 2.39
CA LYS A 49 -6.45 12.12 1.54
C LYS A 49 -7.30 11.70 0.34
N LEU A 50 -8.35 10.92 0.59
CA LEU A 50 -9.18 10.29 -0.46
C LEU A 50 -9.88 11.29 -1.38
N ASN A 51 -10.02 12.54 -0.94
CA ASN A 51 -10.64 13.64 -1.66
C ASN A 51 -9.63 14.54 -2.40
N TYR A 52 -8.34 14.21 -2.38
CA TYR A 52 -7.30 14.97 -3.08
C TYR A 52 -6.94 14.30 -4.41
N GLY A 53 -6.64 15.12 -5.41
CA GLY A 53 -5.94 14.62 -6.60
C GLY A 53 -4.46 14.33 -6.29
N LEU A 54 -3.77 13.82 -7.29
CA LEU A 54 -2.40 13.35 -7.22
C LEU A 54 -1.52 14.20 -8.12
N PHE A 55 -0.39 14.59 -7.56
CA PHE A 55 0.70 15.24 -8.23
C PHE A 55 1.85 14.23 -8.36
N LEU A 56 2.52 14.26 -9.51
CA LEU A 56 3.71 13.47 -9.77
C LEU A 56 4.90 14.42 -9.67
N ASP A 57 5.65 14.28 -8.59
CA ASP A 57 6.88 15.03 -8.35
C ASP A 57 8.06 14.10 -8.65
N GLY A 58 8.52 14.12 -9.91
CA GLY A 58 9.42 13.11 -10.44
C GLY A 58 8.76 11.73 -10.42
N CYS A 59 9.23 10.84 -9.54
CA CYS A 59 8.65 9.50 -9.34
C CYS A 59 7.89 9.35 -8.02
N ILE A 60 7.73 10.45 -7.26
CA ILE A 60 7.01 10.45 -6.00
C ILE A 60 5.58 10.90 -6.27
N ILE A 61 4.62 10.03 -5.98
CA ILE A 61 3.20 10.40 -5.98
C ILE A 61 2.90 11.16 -4.69
N LYS A 62 2.48 12.42 -4.82
CA LYS A 62 2.07 13.27 -3.71
C LYS A 62 0.60 13.66 -3.86
N PRO A 63 -0.16 13.81 -2.76
CA PRO A 63 -1.47 14.43 -2.82
C PRO A 63 -1.33 15.91 -3.24
N GLY A 64 -2.36 16.45 -3.90
CA GLY A 64 -2.50 17.87 -4.18
C GLY A 64 -2.49 18.73 -2.91
N LYS A 65 -2.38 20.04 -3.10
CA LYS A 65 -2.41 21.03 -2.00
C LYS A 65 -3.82 21.21 -1.45
N GLN A 66 -4.84 21.10 -2.30
CA GLN A 66 -6.26 21.24 -1.94
C GLN A 66 -7.09 20.04 -2.42
N ALA A 67 -8.25 19.85 -1.79
CA ALA A 67 -9.16 18.77 -2.10
C ALA A 67 -9.99 19.06 -3.35
N VAL A 68 -10.09 18.06 -4.23
CA VAL A 68 -10.96 18.07 -5.41
C VAL A 68 -12.42 17.82 -4.99
N LEU A 69 -12.62 16.96 -4.00
CA LEU A 69 -13.94 16.54 -3.51
C LEU A 69 -14.22 17.05 -2.09
N ASN A 70 -15.50 17.20 -1.75
CA ASN A 70 -15.92 17.49 -0.39
C ASN A 70 -15.64 16.33 0.57
N GLU A 71 -15.47 16.62 1.86
CA GLU A 71 -15.17 15.61 2.88
C GLU A 71 -16.39 14.77 3.31
N ASP A 72 -17.61 15.23 3.02
CA ASP A 72 -18.86 14.59 3.45
C ASP A 72 -19.33 13.45 2.54
N GLY A 73 -18.46 13.02 1.63
CA GLY A 73 -18.71 11.93 0.69
C GLY A 73 -18.88 10.54 1.32
N LYS A 74 -19.20 9.58 0.44
CA LYS A 74 -19.38 8.17 0.79
C LYS A 74 -18.08 7.40 0.56
N VAL A 75 -17.61 6.72 1.60
CA VAL A 75 -16.50 5.77 1.52
C VAL A 75 -17.07 4.35 1.44
N ASN A 76 -16.65 3.57 0.43
CA ASN A 76 -16.89 2.12 0.43
C ASN A 76 -15.55 1.40 0.51
N ILE A 77 -15.52 0.34 1.31
CA ILE A 77 -14.33 -0.45 1.56
C ILE A 77 -14.69 -1.92 1.38
N SER A 78 -13.92 -2.61 0.57
CA SER A 78 -14.04 -4.06 0.36
C SER A 78 -12.75 -4.73 0.78
N LEU A 79 -12.86 -5.81 1.56
CA LEU A 79 -11.70 -6.64 1.87
C LEU A 79 -11.16 -7.25 0.58
N TYR A 80 -9.85 -7.36 0.50
CA TYR A 80 -9.17 -7.89 -0.68
C TYR A 80 -8.85 -9.37 -0.47
N ASP A 81 -9.60 -10.24 -1.15
CA ASP A 81 -9.47 -11.70 -0.98
C ASP A 81 -8.59 -12.36 -2.05
N ASP A 82 -8.23 -11.65 -3.12
CA ASP A 82 -7.38 -12.17 -4.18
C ASP A 82 -5.89 -12.27 -3.78
N GLN A 83 -5.09 -12.81 -4.70
CA GLN A 83 -3.65 -13.01 -4.53
C GLN A 83 -2.85 -11.69 -4.54
N PRO A 84 -1.64 -11.67 -3.93
CA PRO A 84 -0.70 -10.55 -4.06
C PRO A 84 -0.38 -10.23 -5.52
N PHE A 85 -0.16 -8.95 -5.84
CA PHE A 85 0.30 -8.56 -7.17
C PHE A 85 1.82 -8.57 -7.22
N VAL A 86 2.39 -9.26 -8.20
CA VAL A 86 3.83 -9.35 -8.43
C VAL A 86 4.19 -8.54 -9.67
N TYR A 87 5.12 -7.63 -9.51
CA TYR A 87 5.69 -6.81 -10.58
C TYR A 87 7.18 -7.15 -10.68
N THR A 88 7.68 -7.38 -11.89
CA THR A 88 9.08 -7.72 -12.15
C THR A 88 9.74 -6.63 -12.99
N SER A 89 11.08 -6.56 -12.99
CA SER A 89 11.85 -5.64 -13.84
C SER A 89 11.48 -4.17 -13.63
N ILE A 90 11.50 -3.75 -12.37
CA ILE A 90 11.01 -2.43 -11.96
C ILE A 90 12.14 -1.42 -12.09
N ASN A 91 11.83 -0.27 -12.68
CA ASN A 91 12.82 0.77 -12.96
C ASN A 91 14.00 0.23 -13.77
N ASP A 92 13.73 -0.62 -14.78
CA ASP A 92 14.75 -1.11 -15.72
C ASP A 92 15.52 0.09 -16.29
N SER A 93 16.82 0.10 -16.04
CA SER A 93 17.74 1.17 -16.43
C SER A 93 17.83 1.36 -17.95
N ASN A 94 17.35 0.39 -18.74
CA ASN A 94 17.25 0.50 -20.19
C ASN A 94 16.04 1.31 -20.66
N SER A 95 15.04 1.56 -19.80
CA SER A 95 13.91 2.43 -20.12
C SER A 95 14.30 3.89 -19.95
N ARG A 96 14.73 4.53 -21.06
CA ARG A 96 15.03 5.98 -21.10
C ARG A 96 13.80 6.89 -20.97
N VAL A 97 12.61 6.33 -20.76
CA VAL A 97 11.34 7.05 -20.74
C VAL A 97 10.76 6.99 -19.33
N ASN A 98 10.78 8.11 -18.62
CA ASN A 98 9.91 8.30 -17.47
C ASN A 98 8.48 8.45 -17.98
N LEU A 99 7.68 7.37 -17.95
CA LEU A 99 6.28 7.36 -18.37
C LEU A 99 5.39 8.36 -17.59
N LEU A 100 5.91 8.99 -16.54
CA LEU A 100 5.20 9.86 -15.61
C LEU A 100 5.70 11.32 -15.59
N SER A 101 6.57 11.74 -16.51
CA SER A 101 6.99 13.15 -16.60
C SER A 101 5.91 14.04 -17.22
N PHE A 102 4.92 14.42 -16.43
CA PHE A 102 4.08 15.57 -16.77
C PHE A 102 4.98 16.82 -16.68
N ASN A 103 5.32 17.41 -17.82
CA ASN A 103 6.15 18.63 -17.99
C ASN A 103 7.66 18.48 -17.82
N SER A 104 8.31 17.62 -18.61
CA SER A 104 9.78 17.64 -18.80
C SER A 104 10.09 18.16 -20.20
N TYR A 105 10.04 19.49 -20.38
CA TYR A 105 10.75 20.14 -21.49
C TYR A 105 12.27 20.21 -21.21
N ASP A 106 12.66 19.96 -19.97
CA ASP A 106 14.05 19.80 -19.55
C ASP A 106 14.41 18.31 -19.50
N ASN A 107 15.48 17.96 -20.23
CA ASN A 107 16.09 16.63 -20.22
C ASN A 107 16.88 16.33 -18.94
N ASP A 108 16.90 17.26 -17.98
CA ASP A 108 17.71 17.21 -16.76
C ASP A 108 16.89 16.82 -15.51
N VAL A 109 15.84 16.01 -15.67
CA VAL A 109 15.18 15.41 -14.49
C VAL A 109 16.13 14.36 -13.90
N GLU A 110 16.86 14.74 -12.84
CA GLU A 110 17.71 13.82 -12.08
C GLU A 110 16.84 12.66 -11.57
N LEU A 111 17.10 11.46 -12.10
CA LEU A 111 16.48 10.23 -11.59
C LEU A 111 16.78 10.15 -10.09
N ASP A 112 15.73 10.08 -9.27
CA ASP A 112 15.90 9.86 -7.84
C ASP A 112 16.70 8.57 -7.65
N LYS A 113 17.89 8.70 -7.05
CA LYS A 113 18.82 7.59 -6.80
C LYS A 113 18.23 6.54 -5.85
N SER A 114 17.09 6.83 -5.20
CA SER A 114 16.30 5.86 -4.45
C SER A 114 15.61 4.82 -5.36
N LEU A 115 15.39 5.14 -6.64
CA LEU A 115 14.74 4.30 -7.65
C LEU A 115 15.74 3.36 -8.32
N ARG A 116 16.48 2.61 -7.50
CA ARG A 116 17.34 1.55 -8.04
C ARG A 116 16.47 0.58 -8.85
N PRO A 117 17.00 0.00 -9.94
CA PRO A 117 16.40 -1.18 -10.54
C PRO A 117 16.15 -2.20 -9.43
N LEU A 118 14.93 -2.72 -9.37
CA LEU A 118 14.53 -3.73 -8.40
C LEU A 118 14.09 -4.96 -9.18
N ASP A 119 14.51 -6.13 -8.70
CA ASP A 119 14.16 -7.39 -9.34
C ASP A 119 12.64 -7.59 -9.30
N VAL A 120 12.05 -7.40 -8.12
CA VAL A 120 10.63 -7.65 -7.87
C VAL A 120 10.04 -6.65 -6.88
N CYS A 121 8.79 -6.22 -7.12
CA CYS A 121 7.91 -5.60 -6.13
C CYS A 121 6.68 -6.46 -5.96
N ILE A 122 6.26 -6.66 -4.71
CA ILE A 122 5.07 -7.42 -4.38
C ILE A 122 4.14 -6.54 -3.56
N ASN A 123 2.95 -6.32 -4.09
CA ASN A 123 1.84 -5.70 -3.36
C ASN A 123 1.05 -6.80 -2.65
N PHE A 124 0.85 -6.63 -1.35
CA PHE A 124 0.01 -7.44 -0.47
C PHE A 124 -1.23 -6.63 -0.08
N PRO A 125 -2.31 -6.64 -0.88
CA PRO A 125 -3.47 -5.82 -0.61
C PRO A 125 -4.29 -6.42 0.53
N VAL A 126 -4.80 -5.53 1.37
CA VAL A 126 -5.67 -5.86 2.51
C VAL A 126 -7.11 -5.44 2.21
N ALA A 127 -7.28 -4.25 1.64
CA ALA A 127 -8.58 -3.73 1.26
C ALA A 127 -8.48 -2.77 0.09
N GLU A 128 -9.59 -2.67 -0.63
CA GLU A 128 -9.84 -1.65 -1.62
C GLU A 128 -10.75 -0.57 -1.02
N ILE A 129 -10.45 0.69 -1.31
CA ILE A 129 -11.24 1.84 -0.86
C ILE A 129 -11.67 2.65 -2.09
N THR A 130 -12.95 2.99 -2.13
CA THR A 130 -13.52 3.97 -3.08
C THR A 130 -14.13 5.12 -2.31
N PHE A 131 -14.00 6.32 -2.86
CA PHE A 131 -14.57 7.53 -2.29
C PHE A 131 -15.31 8.31 -3.36
N THR A 132 -16.53 8.73 -3.05
CA THR A 132 -17.38 9.51 -3.94
C THR A 132 -18.01 10.65 -3.16
N ALA A 133 -17.82 11.88 -3.63
CA ALA A 133 -18.47 13.07 -3.11
C ALA A 133 -18.70 14.06 -4.26
N ASP A 134 -19.39 15.15 -3.96
CA ASP A 134 -19.48 16.28 -4.87
C ASP A 134 -18.14 17.03 -4.94
N LEU A 135 -17.92 17.74 -6.06
CA LEU A 135 -16.76 18.61 -6.22
C LEU A 135 -16.77 19.71 -5.14
N SER A 136 -15.57 20.07 -4.67
CA SER A 136 -15.45 21.15 -3.69
C SER A 136 -15.73 22.51 -4.33
N GLU A 137 -16.29 23.44 -3.54
CA GLU A 137 -16.54 24.80 -4.01
C GLU A 137 -15.24 25.48 -4.47
N SER A 138 -14.14 25.24 -3.75
CA SER A 138 -12.82 25.77 -4.12
C SER A 138 -12.40 25.24 -5.48
N PHE A 139 -12.62 23.96 -5.77
CA PHE A 139 -12.27 23.36 -7.05
C PHE A 139 -13.13 23.90 -8.20
N LEU A 140 -14.44 24.00 -8.00
CA LEU A 140 -15.37 24.57 -8.98
C LEU A 140 -15.04 26.04 -9.31
N SER A 141 -14.68 26.83 -8.30
CA SER A 141 -14.30 28.23 -8.50
C SER A 141 -13.02 28.38 -9.32
N PHE A 142 -12.13 27.38 -9.26
CA PHE A 142 -10.84 27.38 -9.92
C PHE A 142 -10.89 26.91 -11.38
N MET A 143 -11.93 26.18 -11.79
CA MET A 143 -12.07 25.69 -13.17
C MET A 143 -12.19 26.81 -14.23
N ASN A 144 -12.43 28.06 -13.80
CA ASN A 144 -12.49 29.22 -14.69
C ASN A 144 -11.15 29.98 -14.78
N ASP A 145 -10.11 29.55 -14.05
CA ASP A 145 -8.77 30.15 -14.02
C ASP A 145 -7.77 29.35 -14.88
N ASP A 146 -6.56 29.90 -15.04
CA ASP A 146 -5.45 29.33 -15.82
C ASP A 146 -5.14 27.86 -15.48
N GLU A 147 -5.29 26.96 -16.47
CA GLU A 147 -5.11 25.49 -16.34
C GLU A 147 -3.78 25.10 -15.70
N GLY A 148 -2.70 25.87 -15.95
CA GLY A 148 -1.39 25.62 -15.37
C GLY A 148 -1.39 25.68 -13.84
N LYS A 149 -2.23 26.53 -13.23
CA LYS A 149 -2.35 26.67 -11.77
C LYS A 149 -3.24 25.61 -11.15
N LEU A 150 -4.16 25.02 -11.93
CA LEU A 150 -5.13 24.05 -11.44
C LEU A 150 -4.41 22.77 -11.00
N TYR A 151 -3.49 22.27 -11.82
CA TYR A 151 -2.71 21.08 -11.52
C TYR A 151 -1.75 21.27 -10.35
N GLU A 152 -1.17 22.47 -10.17
CA GLU A 152 -0.32 22.79 -9.02
C GLU A 152 -1.07 22.75 -7.69
N MET A 153 -2.38 23.04 -7.71
CA MET A 153 -3.22 23.11 -6.53
C MET A 153 -3.91 21.78 -6.22
N TYR A 154 -4.48 21.13 -7.25
CA TYR A 154 -5.36 19.98 -7.08
C TYR A 154 -4.77 18.65 -7.55
N GLY A 155 -3.67 18.69 -8.32
CA GLY A 155 -3.04 17.52 -8.92
C GLY A 155 -3.55 17.21 -10.33
N HIS A 156 -2.75 16.43 -11.07
CA HIS A 156 -3.02 16.06 -12.47
C HIS A 156 -4.05 14.93 -12.60
N LEU A 157 -4.05 14.00 -11.65
CA LEU A 157 -4.86 12.79 -11.71
C LEU A 157 -5.66 12.61 -10.42
N PHE A 158 -6.92 12.20 -10.53
CA PHE A 158 -7.75 11.84 -9.39
C PHE A 158 -7.95 10.32 -9.33
N PRO A 159 -7.60 9.64 -8.22
CA PRO A 159 -7.80 8.21 -8.06
C PRO A 159 -9.22 7.92 -7.58
N ARG A 160 -10.04 7.28 -8.40
CA ARG A 160 -11.39 6.84 -7.96
C ARG A 160 -11.34 5.65 -7.00
N LYS A 161 -10.20 4.97 -6.95
CA LYS A 161 -10.00 3.74 -6.19
C LYS A 161 -8.57 3.67 -5.68
N ILE A 162 -8.38 3.26 -4.44
CA ILE A 162 -7.06 2.96 -3.89
C ILE A 162 -7.02 1.54 -3.33
N LEU A 163 -5.85 0.93 -3.37
CA LEU A 163 -5.55 -0.30 -2.63
C LEU A 163 -4.68 0.05 -1.43
N ILE A 164 -5.10 -0.44 -0.27
CA ILE A 164 -4.32 -0.35 0.96
C ILE A 164 -3.79 -1.73 1.35
N GLY A 165 -2.58 -1.77 1.89
CA GLY A 165 -1.93 -2.99 2.31
C GLY A 165 -0.44 -2.80 2.54
N GLY A 166 0.34 -3.86 2.26
CA GLY A 166 1.80 -3.85 2.38
C GLY A 166 2.46 -3.95 1.01
N LYS A 167 3.65 -3.38 0.88
CA LYS A 167 4.46 -3.45 -0.33
C LYS A 167 5.87 -3.85 0.04
N LEU A 168 6.38 -4.87 -0.64
CA LEU A 168 7.76 -5.34 -0.51
C LEU A 168 8.51 -5.09 -1.80
N PHE A 169 9.77 -4.69 -1.65
CA PHE A 169 10.76 -4.60 -2.71
C PHE A 169 11.82 -5.66 -2.44
N ILE A 170 12.18 -6.41 -3.47
CA ILE A 170 13.13 -7.53 -3.38
C ILE A 170 14.25 -7.27 -4.38
N ASP A 171 15.48 -7.41 -3.89
CA ASP A 171 16.71 -7.16 -4.61
C ASP A 171 17.71 -8.31 -4.35
N GLY A 172 18.62 -8.54 -5.29
CA GLY A 172 19.67 -9.56 -5.23
C GLY A 172 19.28 -10.93 -5.77
N LEU A 173 18.14 -11.08 -6.46
CA LEU A 173 17.69 -12.32 -7.10
C LEU A 173 18.49 -12.68 -8.36
N GLU A 174 19.11 -11.71 -9.05
CA GLU A 174 19.90 -11.95 -10.27
C GLU A 174 21.08 -12.91 -10.06
N SER A 175 21.60 -12.99 -8.83
CA SER A 175 22.79 -13.76 -8.47
C SER A 175 22.51 -15.19 -8.00
N VAL A 176 21.25 -15.65 -8.09
CA VAL A 176 20.71 -16.77 -7.32
C VAL A 176 20.20 -17.86 -8.25
N ASN A 177 20.35 -19.14 -7.89
CA ASN A 177 19.85 -20.23 -8.73
C ASN A 177 18.32 -20.40 -8.61
N SER A 178 17.70 -21.03 -9.62
CA SER A 178 16.25 -21.22 -9.66
C SER A 178 15.70 -21.99 -8.45
N THR A 179 16.43 -23.00 -7.95
CA THR A 179 16.01 -23.79 -6.78
C THR A 179 15.87 -22.91 -5.53
N GLN A 180 16.81 -21.98 -5.31
CA GLN A 180 16.76 -21.04 -4.18
C GLN A 180 15.59 -20.05 -4.33
N ILE A 181 15.32 -19.58 -5.55
CA ILE A 181 14.17 -18.73 -5.85
C ILE A 181 12.85 -19.47 -5.58
N ASP A 182 12.73 -20.73 -6.00
CA ASP A 182 11.54 -21.56 -5.77
C ASP A 182 11.29 -21.82 -4.28
N ILE A 183 12.36 -22.07 -3.52
CA ILE A 183 12.31 -22.20 -2.06
C ILE A 183 11.83 -20.90 -1.41
N PHE A 184 12.39 -19.76 -1.83
CA PHE A 184 12.00 -18.45 -1.32
C PHE A 184 10.52 -18.12 -1.65
N ASN A 185 10.07 -18.38 -2.88
CA ASN A 185 8.68 -18.20 -3.29
C ASN A 185 7.72 -19.07 -2.46
N SER A 186 8.10 -20.32 -2.19
CA SER A 186 7.34 -21.24 -1.34
C SER A 186 7.23 -20.70 0.08
N TYR A 187 8.35 -20.23 0.65
CA TYR A 187 8.40 -19.62 1.98
C TYR A 187 7.50 -18.36 2.06
N LEU A 188 7.64 -17.43 1.11
CA LEU A 188 6.84 -16.20 1.07
C LEU A 188 5.34 -16.52 0.98
N THR A 189 4.98 -17.50 0.15
CA THR A 189 3.60 -17.99 0.01
C THR A 189 3.07 -18.54 1.33
N TRP A 190 3.88 -19.26 2.10
CA TRP A 190 3.47 -19.79 3.39
C TRP A 190 3.31 -18.71 4.45
N VAL A 191 4.28 -17.80 4.57
CA VAL A 191 4.21 -16.68 5.51
C VAL A 191 2.97 -15.84 5.24
N TYR A 192 2.69 -15.53 3.97
CA TYR A 192 1.47 -14.86 3.56
C TYR A 192 0.20 -15.63 3.95
N ASN A 193 0.13 -16.92 3.62
CA ASN A 193 -1.05 -17.74 3.90
C ASN A 193 -1.29 -17.92 5.41
N SER A 194 -0.22 -18.04 6.19
CA SER A 194 -0.25 -18.11 7.64
C SER A 194 -0.78 -16.81 8.23
N ALA A 195 -0.24 -15.67 7.80
CA ALA A 195 -0.63 -14.37 8.30
C ALA A 195 -2.07 -13.98 7.92
N LYS A 196 -2.47 -14.20 6.66
CA LYS A 196 -3.79 -13.78 6.14
C LYS A 196 -4.92 -14.72 6.57
N TYR A 197 -4.68 -16.03 6.58
CA TYR A 197 -5.72 -17.05 6.76
C TYR A 197 -5.55 -17.91 8.02
N GLU A 198 -4.61 -17.55 8.92
CA GLU A 198 -4.30 -18.31 10.15
C GLU A 198 -3.98 -19.79 9.88
N LYS A 199 -3.44 -20.09 8.68
CA LYS A 199 -3.07 -21.45 8.28
C LYS A 199 -1.80 -21.87 9.02
N LYS A 200 -1.82 -23.04 9.66
CA LYS A 200 -0.64 -23.62 10.31
C LYS A 200 0.49 -23.82 9.29
N ILE A 201 1.70 -23.46 9.68
CA ILE A 201 2.92 -23.70 8.90
C ILE A 201 3.21 -25.21 8.93
N PRO A 202 3.22 -25.90 7.78
CA PRO A 202 3.42 -27.36 7.75
C PRO A 202 4.89 -27.78 7.87
N PHE A 203 5.84 -26.84 7.85
CA PHE A 203 7.28 -27.13 7.85
C PHE A 203 8.02 -26.32 8.92
N ASN A 204 8.78 -27.00 9.77
CA ASN A 204 9.61 -26.37 10.80
C ASN A 204 11.06 -26.15 10.37
N ASN A 205 11.46 -26.63 9.19
CA ASN A 205 12.87 -26.67 8.82
C ASN A 205 13.26 -25.50 7.90
N LEU A 206 13.41 -24.31 8.51
CA LEU A 206 13.90 -23.10 7.85
C LEU A 206 15.36 -23.21 7.38
N SER A 207 16.10 -24.25 7.79
CA SER A 207 17.50 -24.46 7.38
C SER A 207 17.70 -24.70 5.88
N ALA A 208 16.64 -24.96 5.12
CA ALA A 208 16.69 -25.02 3.66
C ALA A 208 16.81 -23.63 3.00
N LEU A 209 16.45 -22.54 3.71
CA LEU A 209 16.65 -21.17 3.27
C LEU A 209 18.06 -20.68 3.64
N ASN A 210 19.07 -21.23 3.00
CA ASN A 210 20.44 -20.67 3.03
C ASN A 210 20.56 -19.38 2.18
N PHE A 211 19.44 -18.87 1.67
CA PHE A 211 19.33 -17.67 0.86
C PHE A 211 18.30 -16.74 1.49
N SER A 212 18.68 -15.48 1.70
CA SER A 212 17.78 -14.41 2.10
C SER A 212 18.05 -13.22 1.18
N PRO A 213 17.14 -12.91 0.24
CA PRO A 213 17.31 -11.72 -0.59
C PRO A 213 17.23 -10.48 0.27
N LYS A 214 17.65 -9.36 -0.28
CA LYS A 214 17.39 -8.07 0.35
C LYS A 214 15.92 -7.72 0.16
N ILE A 215 15.19 -7.54 1.26
CA ILE A 215 13.76 -7.25 1.27
C ILE A 215 13.55 -5.95 2.03
N THR A 216 12.96 -4.97 1.36
CA THR A 216 12.63 -3.69 1.98
C THR A 216 11.16 -3.34 1.81
N THR A 217 10.63 -2.57 2.76
CA THR A 217 9.26 -2.04 2.70
C THR A 217 9.24 -0.65 2.02
N ILE A 218 8.03 -0.13 1.76
CA ILE A 218 7.83 1.23 1.23
C ILE A 218 8.40 2.35 2.10
N ASP A 219 8.51 2.14 3.42
CA ASP A 219 9.14 3.05 4.38
C ASP A 219 10.64 2.76 4.61
N GLY A 220 11.23 1.86 3.82
CA GLY A 220 12.67 1.55 3.85
C GLY A 220 13.08 0.63 5.00
N LYS A 221 12.14 -0.05 5.66
CA LYS A 221 12.45 -1.05 6.69
C LYS A 221 13.04 -2.29 6.02
N ASP A 222 14.21 -2.70 6.50
CA ASP A 222 14.89 -3.94 6.14
C ASP A 222 14.21 -5.15 6.82
N LEU A 223 13.87 -6.14 5.99
CA LEU A 223 13.23 -7.40 6.34
C LEU A 223 14.07 -8.61 5.89
N ASP A 224 15.39 -8.46 5.82
CA ASP A 224 16.33 -9.45 5.26
C ASP A 224 16.47 -10.72 6.13
N SER A 225 15.65 -10.88 7.18
CA SER A 225 15.56 -12.09 7.99
C SER A 225 14.17 -12.69 7.97
N HIS A 226 14.12 -14.01 8.08
CA HIS A 226 12.88 -14.79 8.14
C HIS A 226 11.92 -14.29 9.23
N GLU A 227 12.45 -14.04 10.44
CA GLU A 227 11.70 -13.53 11.58
C GLU A 227 11.10 -12.15 11.27
N ARG A 228 11.92 -11.22 10.75
CA ARG A 228 11.45 -9.86 10.41
C ARG A 228 10.37 -9.87 9.34
N LEU A 229 10.53 -10.68 8.30
CA LEU A 229 9.52 -10.81 7.24
C LEU A 229 8.23 -11.43 7.77
N THR A 230 8.33 -12.47 8.59
CA THR A 230 7.18 -13.14 9.21
C THR A 230 6.42 -12.20 10.12
N ASP A 231 7.12 -11.49 10.99
CA ASP A 231 6.53 -10.50 11.89
C ASP A 231 5.89 -9.36 11.11
N TRP A 232 6.55 -8.87 10.06
CA TRP A 232 5.98 -7.82 9.22
C TRP A 232 4.68 -8.28 8.54
N MET A 233 4.66 -9.50 7.99
CA MET A 233 3.45 -10.03 7.35
C MET A 233 2.32 -10.26 8.35
N ASN A 234 2.62 -10.80 9.54
CA ASN A 234 1.64 -10.94 10.61
C ASN A 234 1.08 -9.57 11.01
N ASN A 235 1.95 -8.58 11.22
CA ASN A 235 1.54 -7.22 11.55
C ASN A 235 0.70 -6.55 10.45
N LEU A 236 0.97 -6.86 9.18
CA LEU A 236 0.17 -6.34 8.06
C LEU A 236 -1.30 -6.79 8.14
N TYR A 237 -1.55 -8.06 8.49
CA TYR A 237 -2.90 -8.61 8.55
C TYR A 237 -3.57 -8.50 9.93
N GLN A 238 -2.80 -8.21 10.99
CA GLN A 238 -3.26 -8.21 12.39
C GLN A 238 -3.19 -6.84 13.09
N ASN A 239 -2.18 -5.98 12.81
CA ASN A 239 -1.77 -4.86 13.68
C ASN A 239 -1.52 -3.51 12.95
N ASP A 240 -2.19 -3.25 11.83
CA ASP A 240 -2.38 -1.89 11.26
C ASP A 240 -1.23 -1.26 10.45
N ALA A 241 -0.26 -2.04 9.97
CA ALA A 241 0.84 -1.52 9.15
C ALA A 241 0.46 -1.23 7.68
N VAL A 242 -0.79 -0.85 7.40
CA VAL A 242 -1.26 -0.65 6.02
C VAL A 242 -0.92 0.74 5.49
N LYS A 243 -0.48 0.77 4.23
CA LYS A 243 -0.17 1.97 3.45
C LYS A 243 -0.92 1.92 2.13
N ILE A 244 -1.00 3.04 1.42
CA ILE A 244 -1.46 3.02 0.02
C ILE A 244 -0.39 2.28 -0.80
N ILE A 245 -0.81 1.21 -1.49
CA ILE A 245 0.10 0.40 -2.31
C ILE A 245 -0.17 0.56 -3.81
N SER A 246 -1.39 1.00 -4.18
CA SER A 246 -1.75 1.32 -5.57
C SER A 246 -2.84 2.38 -5.63
N TYR A 247 -2.81 3.17 -6.70
CA TYR A 247 -3.89 4.05 -7.14
C TYR A 247 -4.46 3.49 -8.43
N ASN A 248 -5.78 3.33 -8.48
CA ASN A 248 -6.47 2.66 -9.59
C ASN A 248 -7.59 3.57 -10.12
N ASN A 249 -7.99 3.33 -11.37
CA ASN A 249 -9.03 4.10 -12.04
C ASN A 249 -8.75 5.63 -11.97
N LEU A 250 -7.53 5.97 -12.38
CA LEU A 250 -7.04 7.35 -12.45
C LEU A 250 -7.80 8.07 -13.56
N VAL A 251 -8.37 9.22 -13.23
CA VAL A 251 -8.99 10.12 -14.21
C VAL A 251 -8.25 11.46 -14.19
N PRO A 252 -8.13 12.17 -15.32
CA PRO A 252 -7.66 13.54 -15.31
C PRO A 252 -8.51 14.39 -14.38
N THR A 253 -7.88 15.31 -13.66
CA THR A 253 -8.60 16.29 -12.81
C THR A 253 -9.34 17.33 -13.67
N SER A 254 -8.89 17.56 -14.91
CA SER A 254 -9.54 18.38 -15.94
C SER A 254 -9.38 17.75 -17.33
#